data_AF-A0A7C1P9H4-F1
#
_entry.id   AF-A0A7C1P9H4-F1
#
_cell.length_a   1.000
_cell.length_b   1.000
_cell.length_c   1.000
_cell.angle_alpha   90.00
_cell.angle_beta   90.00
_cell.angle_gamma   90.00
#
_symmetry.space_group_name_H-M   'P 1'
#
loop_
_entity.id
_entity.type
_entity.pdbx_description
1 polymer ?
#
loop_
_entity_poly.entity_id
_entity_poly.type
_entity_poly.pdbx_seq_one_letter_code
_entity_poly.pdbx_strand_id
1 'polypeptide(L)'
;MSTGFFGNIQKIKYEGEGSTNPLAFRHYNPDEVVLGKRMEDHLRFAVAYWHTFVWPGTDPFGGNTFERPWFEDTMAAAKMKADVAFEFFQLLGTPYYCFHDADVRPEGNSFAENTKNLNEIVDYFAQKQEETGVKLLWGTANMFSHRRYMSGAATNPDPDVFAFAAATVKTCMDATLKLGGENYVLWGGREGYETLLNTDLGRELDQMGRFLNLVVEYKHKIGFKG
;
A
#
# COMPACT_ATOMS: atom_id res chain seq x y z
N MET A 1 9.51 -12.78 15.09
CA MET A 1 9.72 -12.53 16.54
C MET A 1 8.74 -11.47 16.97
N SER A 2 8.21 -11.53 18.20
CA SER A 2 7.26 -10.51 18.67
C SER A 2 7.97 -9.17 18.90
N THR A 3 7.32 -8.08 18.50
CA THR A 3 7.76 -6.70 18.75
C THR A 3 7.38 -6.22 20.15
N GLY A 4 6.49 -6.94 20.84
CA GLY A 4 5.86 -6.51 22.09
C GLY A 4 4.72 -5.50 21.92
N PHE A 5 4.46 -4.99 20.71
CA PHE A 5 3.43 -3.97 20.48
C PHE A 5 2.00 -4.45 20.79
N PHE A 6 1.70 -5.72 20.48
CA PHE A 6 0.39 -6.34 20.71
C PHE A 6 0.28 -7.04 22.07
N GLY A 7 1.25 -6.84 22.97
CA GLY A 7 1.29 -7.48 24.28
C GLY A 7 1.20 -9.01 24.18
N ASN A 8 0.19 -9.59 24.83
CA ASN A 8 0.01 -11.04 24.91
C ASN A 8 -0.96 -11.60 23.84
N ILE A 9 -1.42 -10.78 22.88
CA ILE A 9 -2.32 -11.24 21.83
C ILE A 9 -1.65 -12.39 21.07
N GLN A 10 -2.35 -13.51 20.99
CA GLN A 10 -1.94 -14.67 20.22
C GLN A 10 -2.61 -14.65 18.85
N LYS A 11 -2.16 -15.53 17.95
CA LYS A 11 -2.81 -15.71 16.65
C LYS A 11 -4.31 -15.95 16.84
N ILE A 12 -5.12 -15.15 16.15
CA ILE A 12 -6.58 -15.20 16.18
C ILE A 12 -7.04 -16.52 15.55
N LYS A 13 -7.91 -17.24 16.27
CA LYS A 13 -8.39 -18.57 15.87
C LYS A 13 -9.86 -18.52 15.53
N TYR A 14 -10.30 -19.49 14.72
CA TYR A 14 -11.73 -19.77 14.55
C TYR A 14 -12.26 -20.51 15.78
N GLU A 15 -13.38 -20.03 16.34
CA GLU A 15 -14.08 -20.65 17.48
C GLU A 15 -15.58 -20.91 17.20
N GLY A 16 -16.07 -20.53 16.02
CA GLY A 16 -17.46 -20.75 15.61
C GLY A 16 -18.44 -19.69 16.10
N GLU A 17 -19.68 -19.77 15.59
CA GLU A 17 -20.69 -18.71 15.70
C GLU A 17 -21.14 -18.43 17.14
N GLY A 18 -21.07 -19.44 18.01
CA GLY A 18 -21.42 -19.33 19.42
C GLY A 18 -20.34 -18.70 20.30
N SER A 19 -19.14 -18.40 19.78
CA SER A 19 -18.07 -17.84 20.60
C SER A 19 -18.38 -16.41 21.06
N THR A 20 -18.19 -16.16 22.36
CA THR A 20 -18.24 -14.81 22.95
C THR A 20 -16.87 -14.13 22.98
N ASN A 21 -15.80 -14.82 22.59
CA ASN A 21 -14.45 -14.27 22.56
C ASN A 21 -14.35 -13.19 21.47
N PRO A 22 -14.06 -11.92 21.80
CA PRO A 22 -13.93 -10.86 20.81
C PRO A 22 -12.66 -10.99 19.95
N LEU A 23 -11.68 -11.80 20.38
CA LEU A 23 -10.42 -12.07 19.69
C LEU A 23 -10.41 -13.49 19.08
N ALA A 24 -11.56 -13.89 18.52
CA ALA A 24 -11.72 -15.11 17.75
C ALA A 24 -12.63 -14.86 16.53
N PHE A 25 -12.36 -15.57 15.44
CA PHE A 25 -13.25 -15.60 14.29
C PHE A 25 -14.46 -16.48 14.58
N ARG A 26 -15.65 -15.95 14.33
CA ARG A 26 -16.92 -16.68 14.46
C ARG A 26 -17.33 -17.39 13.19
N HIS A 27 -16.95 -16.85 12.03
CA HIS A 27 -17.35 -17.37 10.72
C HIS A 27 -16.16 -17.63 9.78
N TYR A 28 -15.02 -16.99 10.01
CA TYR A 28 -13.84 -17.20 9.17
C TYR A 28 -13.03 -18.39 9.69
N ASN A 29 -13.23 -19.55 9.06
CA ASN A 29 -12.34 -20.69 9.16
C ASN A 29 -11.50 -20.80 7.87
N PRO A 30 -10.19 -20.50 7.89
CA PRO A 30 -9.38 -20.45 6.67
C PRO A 30 -9.36 -21.78 5.90
N ASP A 31 -9.47 -22.91 6.60
CA ASP A 31 -9.41 -24.25 6.03
C ASP A 31 -10.77 -24.83 5.61
N GLU A 32 -11.87 -24.15 5.92
CA GLU A 32 -13.19 -24.59 5.51
C GLU A 32 -13.30 -24.61 3.98
N VAL A 33 -13.75 -25.74 3.44
CA VAL A 33 -13.94 -25.90 2.00
C VAL A 33 -15.34 -25.47 1.62
N VAL A 34 -15.44 -24.36 0.88
CA VAL A 34 -16.69 -23.83 0.33
C VAL A 34 -16.65 -24.02 -1.18
N LEU A 35 -17.60 -24.77 -1.73
CA LEU A 35 -17.69 -25.03 -3.18
C LEU A 35 -16.35 -25.52 -3.80
N GLY A 36 -15.64 -26.40 -3.07
CA GLY A 36 -14.41 -27.03 -3.56
C GLY A 36 -13.12 -26.22 -3.41
N LYS A 37 -13.14 -25.08 -2.71
CA LYS A 37 -11.96 -24.23 -2.47
C LYS A 37 -11.95 -23.74 -1.02
N ARG A 38 -10.76 -23.62 -0.41
CA ARG A 38 -10.60 -23.13 0.98
C ARG A 38 -11.13 -21.71 1.09
N MET A 39 -11.74 -21.37 2.22
CA MET A 39 -12.29 -20.05 2.47
C MET A 39 -11.22 -18.95 2.35
N GLU A 40 -10.00 -19.19 2.82
CA GLU A 40 -8.85 -18.30 2.65
C GLU A 40 -8.57 -17.98 1.17
N ASP A 41 -8.65 -19.00 0.30
CA ASP A 41 -8.36 -18.84 -1.13
C ASP A 41 -9.50 -18.12 -1.87
N HIS A 42 -10.73 -18.20 -1.35
CA HIS A 42 -11.87 -17.41 -1.86
C HIS A 42 -11.73 -15.94 -1.49
N LEU A 43 -11.49 -15.67 -0.21
CA LEU A 43 -11.57 -14.32 0.35
C LEU A 43 -10.29 -13.52 0.12
N ARG A 44 -9.13 -14.17 0.18
CA ARG A 44 -7.81 -13.58 -0.07
C ARG A 44 -7.63 -12.24 0.63
N PHE A 45 -7.97 -12.20 1.92
CA PHE A 45 -7.94 -10.97 2.69
C PHE A 45 -6.56 -10.30 2.63
N ALA A 46 -6.60 -8.97 2.55
CA ALA A 46 -5.41 -8.14 2.55
C ALA A 46 -5.59 -7.00 3.55
N VAL A 47 -4.52 -6.66 4.28
CA VAL A 47 -4.50 -5.51 5.16
C VAL A 47 -3.99 -4.28 4.41
N ALA A 48 -4.77 -3.19 4.47
CA ALA A 48 -4.41 -1.89 3.92
C ALA A 48 -3.40 -1.17 4.83
N TYR A 49 -2.15 -1.05 4.38
CA TYR A 49 -1.07 -0.52 5.21
C TYR A 49 -1.31 0.92 5.66
N TRP A 50 -1.85 1.78 4.79
CA TRP A 50 -2.11 3.19 5.08
C TRP A 50 -3.09 3.39 6.24
N HIS A 51 -4.23 2.70 6.26
CA HIS A 51 -5.19 2.83 7.36
C HIS A 51 -4.70 2.15 8.64
N THR A 52 -4.08 0.98 8.50
CA THR A 52 -3.73 0.18 9.67
C THR A 52 -2.50 0.71 10.39
N PHE A 53 -1.51 1.28 9.69
CA PHE A 53 -0.21 1.65 10.28
C PHE A 53 0.20 3.12 10.09
N VAL A 54 -0.41 3.87 9.16
CA VAL A 54 0.04 5.23 8.80
C VAL A 54 -0.91 6.31 9.28
N TRP A 55 -2.23 6.13 9.10
CA TRP A 55 -3.21 7.16 9.48
C TRP A 55 -3.16 7.43 10.99
N PRO A 56 -2.91 8.68 11.43
CA PRO A 56 -2.73 9.02 12.83
C PRO A 56 -4.04 9.36 13.54
N GLY A 57 -5.20 9.06 12.93
CA GLY A 57 -6.52 9.36 13.47
C GLY A 57 -6.92 10.83 13.34
N THR A 58 -6.39 11.53 12.33
CA THR A 58 -6.75 12.91 11.99
C THR A 58 -8.01 13.00 11.16
N ASP A 59 -8.67 14.15 11.24
CA ASP A 59 -9.75 14.61 10.35
C ASP A 59 -9.55 16.10 9.99
N PRO A 60 -10.39 16.72 9.13
CA PRO A 60 -10.23 18.12 8.75
C PRO A 60 -10.37 19.17 9.88
N PHE A 61 -10.79 18.76 11.08
CA PHE A 61 -11.13 19.62 12.22
C PHE A 61 -10.28 19.34 13.47
N GLY A 62 -9.41 18.31 13.46
CA GLY A 62 -8.64 17.86 14.61
C GLY A 62 -7.22 17.37 14.28
N GLY A 63 -6.39 17.26 15.32
CA GLY A 63 -5.02 16.77 15.22
C GLY A 63 -4.89 15.24 15.35
N ASN A 64 -3.66 14.76 15.46
CA ASN A 64 -3.36 13.34 15.66
C ASN A 64 -3.99 12.83 16.97
N THR A 65 -4.59 11.64 16.93
CA THR A 65 -5.20 10.99 18.10
C THR A 65 -4.57 9.64 18.43
N PHE A 66 -3.87 9.00 17.48
CA PHE A 66 -3.11 7.79 17.75
C PHE A 66 -1.70 8.13 18.25
N GLU A 67 -1.22 7.36 19.21
CA GLU A 67 0.14 7.45 19.74
C GLU A 67 0.90 6.18 19.36
N ARG A 68 1.70 6.24 18.30
CA ARG A 68 2.45 5.09 17.78
C ARG A 68 3.92 5.45 17.59
N PRO A 69 4.86 4.57 17.95
CA PRO A 69 6.28 4.92 18.03
C PRO A 69 6.96 5.11 16.67
N TRP A 70 6.27 4.83 15.57
CA TRP A 70 6.81 4.87 14.21
C TRP A 70 6.32 6.03 13.35
N PHE A 71 5.73 7.07 13.95
CA PHE A 71 5.26 8.25 13.20
C PHE A 71 6.35 9.23 12.78
N GLU A 72 7.60 8.99 13.16
CA GLU A 72 8.73 9.76 12.65
C GLU A 72 9.00 9.45 11.17
N ASP A 73 9.41 10.46 10.41
CA ASP A 73 9.76 10.32 8.99
C ASP A 73 11.21 9.84 8.82
N THR A 74 11.52 8.66 9.37
CA THR A 74 12.86 8.05 9.31
C THR A 74 12.80 6.60 8.86
N MET A 75 13.90 6.10 8.28
CA MET A 75 13.99 4.70 7.87
C MET A 75 13.95 3.74 9.07
N ALA A 76 14.42 4.17 10.25
CA ALA A 76 14.31 3.39 11.48
C ALA A 76 12.85 3.22 11.90
N ALA A 77 12.06 4.29 11.86
CA ALA A 77 10.62 4.25 12.13
C ALA A 77 9.90 3.38 11.09
N ALA A 78 10.25 3.50 9.81
CA ALA A 78 9.70 2.66 8.74
C ALA A 78 9.93 1.16 8.96
N LYS A 79 11.16 0.76 9.36
CA LYS A 79 11.48 -0.63 9.68
C LYS A 79 10.75 -1.12 10.93
N MET A 80 10.64 -0.30 11.98
CA MET A 80 9.84 -0.63 13.17
C MET A 80 8.36 -0.83 12.81
N LYS A 81 7.80 0.05 11.98
CA LYS A 81 6.42 -0.08 11.47
C LYS A 81 6.25 -1.39 10.70
N ALA A 82 7.25 -1.78 9.90
CA ALA A 82 7.24 -3.04 9.16
C ALA A 82 7.28 -4.25 10.09
N ASP A 83 8.12 -4.24 11.13
CA ASP A 83 8.16 -5.29 12.14
C ASP A 83 6.78 -5.50 12.78
N VAL A 84 6.15 -4.41 13.21
CA VAL A 84 4.82 -4.45 13.83
C VAL A 84 3.75 -4.87 12.82
N ALA A 85 3.85 -4.42 11.56
CA ALA A 85 2.90 -4.78 10.52
C ALA A 85 2.92 -6.28 10.21
N PHE A 86 4.11 -6.87 10.05
CA PHE A 86 4.23 -8.30 9.78
C PHE A 86 3.84 -9.17 10.99
N GLU A 87 4.09 -8.72 12.23
CA GLU A 87 3.51 -9.38 13.41
C GLU A 87 1.98 -9.32 13.39
N PHE A 88 1.39 -8.16 13.08
CA PHE A 88 -0.06 -8.02 12.94
C PHE A 88 -0.64 -8.98 11.89
N PHE A 89 0.00 -9.09 10.72
CA PHE A 89 -0.43 -9.99 9.66
C PHE A 89 -0.44 -11.45 10.13
N GLN A 90 0.61 -11.88 10.85
CA GLN A 90 0.69 -13.23 11.41
C GLN A 90 -0.35 -13.48 12.51
N LEU A 91 -0.57 -12.50 13.39
CA LEU A 91 -1.58 -12.58 14.45
C LEU A 91 -2.98 -12.68 13.87
N LEU A 92 -3.31 -11.87 12.87
CA LEU A 92 -4.62 -11.92 12.21
C LEU A 92 -4.79 -13.16 11.32
N GLY A 93 -3.68 -13.72 10.81
CA GLY A 93 -3.69 -14.81 9.83
C GLY A 93 -4.10 -14.33 8.43
N THR A 94 -3.80 -13.08 8.07
CA THR A 94 -4.08 -12.55 6.74
C THR A 94 -3.00 -12.98 5.74
N PRO A 95 -3.37 -13.51 4.56
CA PRO A 95 -2.38 -13.94 3.57
C PRO A 95 -1.71 -12.78 2.83
N TYR A 96 -2.38 -11.62 2.77
CA TYR A 96 -1.91 -10.49 1.98
C TYR A 96 -1.85 -9.15 2.74
N TYR A 97 -1.11 -8.21 2.16
CA TYR A 97 -1.14 -6.78 2.46
C TYR A 97 -1.08 -5.95 1.16
N CYS A 98 -1.38 -4.65 1.29
CA CYS A 98 -1.32 -3.66 0.21
C CYS A 98 -0.69 -2.36 0.71
N PHE A 99 0.06 -1.64 -0.13
CA PHE A 99 0.68 -0.36 0.26
C PHE A 99 0.81 0.63 -0.91
N HIS A 100 0.80 1.93 -0.59
CA HIS A 100 1.40 2.97 -1.43
C HIS A 100 2.86 3.17 -1.05
N ASP A 101 3.72 3.56 -1.98
CA ASP A 101 5.13 3.86 -1.70
C ASP A 101 5.32 4.77 -0.48
N ALA A 102 4.60 5.89 -0.41
CA ALA A 102 4.70 6.85 0.69
C ALA A 102 4.26 6.27 2.06
N ASP A 103 3.55 5.14 2.08
CA ASP A 103 3.13 4.50 3.32
C ASP A 103 4.30 3.81 4.03
N VAL A 104 5.30 3.36 3.27
CA VAL A 104 6.32 2.42 3.74
C VAL A 104 7.70 3.04 3.90
N ARG A 105 7.98 4.18 3.27
CA ARG A 105 9.31 4.82 3.27
C ARG A 105 9.23 6.31 3.58
N PRO A 106 10.31 6.92 4.11
CA PRO A 106 10.35 8.36 4.36
C PRO A 106 10.45 9.20 3.06
N GLU A 107 9.92 10.45 3.08
CA GLU A 107 9.77 11.23 1.83
C GLU A 107 11.12 11.54 1.15
N GLY A 108 12.12 11.90 1.94
CA GLY A 108 13.40 12.43 1.43
C GLY A 108 13.26 13.80 0.77
N ASN A 109 14.37 14.35 0.27
CA ASN A 109 14.44 15.71 -0.28
C ASN A 109 14.48 15.75 -1.82
N SER A 110 14.53 14.59 -2.47
CA SER A 110 14.61 14.47 -3.93
C SER A 110 14.04 13.13 -4.41
N PHE A 111 13.76 13.03 -5.71
CA PHE A 111 13.37 11.75 -6.32
C PHE A 111 14.45 10.67 -6.15
N ALA A 112 15.73 11.02 -6.22
CA ALA A 112 16.81 10.05 -6.04
C ALA A 112 16.81 9.48 -4.60
N GLU A 113 16.61 10.35 -3.61
CA GLU A 113 16.56 9.96 -2.19
C GLU A 113 15.30 9.15 -1.89
N ASN A 114 14.14 9.58 -2.39
CA ASN A 114 12.88 8.89 -2.18
C ASN A 114 12.89 7.47 -2.79
N THR A 115 13.53 7.31 -3.94
CA THR A 115 13.69 6.02 -4.63
C THR A 115 14.67 5.12 -3.88
N LYS A 116 15.77 5.68 -3.36
CA LYS A 116 16.71 4.95 -2.50
C LYS A 116 16.00 4.42 -1.24
N ASN A 117 15.20 5.27 -0.59
CA ASN A 117 14.45 4.90 0.60
C ASN A 117 13.42 3.79 0.30
N LEU A 118 12.69 3.91 -0.82
CA LEU A 118 11.76 2.86 -1.26
C LEU A 118 12.48 1.52 -1.49
N ASN A 119 13.61 1.53 -2.18
CA ASN A 119 14.38 0.31 -2.43
C ASN A 119 14.85 -0.36 -1.14
N GLU A 120 15.34 0.44 -0.19
CA GLU A 120 15.81 -0.07 1.10
C GLU A 120 14.69 -0.74 1.92
N ILE A 121 13.50 -0.10 2.01
CA ILE A 121 12.40 -0.72 2.75
C ILE A 121 11.82 -1.94 2.01
N VAL A 122 11.84 -1.93 0.67
CA VAL A 122 11.43 -3.07 -0.15
C VAL A 122 12.34 -4.28 0.09
N ASP A 123 13.66 -4.08 0.21
CA ASP A 123 14.59 -5.15 0.61
C ASP A 123 14.24 -5.73 1.99
N TYR A 124 13.86 -4.85 2.92
CA TYR A 124 13.45 -5.27 4.26
C TYR A 124 12.12 -6.04 4.24
N PHE A 125 11.14 -5.58 3.46
CA PHE A 125 9.85 -6.26 3.30
C PHE A 125 10.02 -7.64 2.66
N ALA A 126 10.92 -7.78 1.67
CA ALA A 126 11.19 -9.08 1.06
C ALA A 126 11.69 -10.11 2.08
N GLN A 127 12.59 -9.71 2.99
CA GLN A 127 13.03 -10.56 4.10
C GLN A 127 11.86 -10.95 5.01
N LYS A 128 10.99 -9.99 5.35
CA LYS A 128 9.79 -10.27 6.17
C LYS A 128 8.80 -11.20 5.47
N GLN A 129 8.61 -11.08 4.16
CA GLN A 129 7.77 -12.00 3.38
C GLN A 129 8.34 -13.42 3.40
N GLU A 130 9.67 -13.57 3.28
CA GLU A 130 10.34 -14.87 3.39
C GLU A 130 10.19 -15.48 4.78
N GLU A 131 10.37 -14.69 5.84
CA GLU A 131 10.23 -15.14 7.24
C GLU A 131 8.79 -15.57 7.60
N THR A 132 7.79 -14.89 7.03
CA THR A 132 6.40 -15.00 7.49
C THR A 132 5.46 -15.72 6.53
N GLY A 133 5.82 -15.80 5.25
CA GLY A 133 4.96 -16.30 4.17
C GLY A 133 3.84 -15.34 3.73
N VAL A 134 3.73 -14.16 4.34
CA VAL A 134 2.75 -13.13 3.95
C VAL A 134 3.13 -12.54 2.60
N LYS A 135 2.15 -12.29 1.72
CA LYS A 135 2.38 -11.88 0.33
C LYS A 135 1.88 -10.46 0.05
N LEU A 136 2.44 -9.83 -0.97
CA LEU A 136 1.92 -8.57 -1.46
C LEU A 136 0.76 -8.86 -2.41
N LEU A 137 -0.44 -8.33 -2.14
CA LEU A 137 -1.52 -8.41 -3.13
C LEU A 137 -1.28 -7.36 -4.22
N TRP A 138 -1.04 -6.11 -3.81
CA TRP A 138 -0.66 -5.05 -4.73
C TRP A 138 0.11 -3.93 -4.06
N GLY A 139 1.00 -3.32 -4.84
CA GLY A 139 1.56 -1.99 -4.57
C GLY A 139 0.89 -0.94 -5.45
N THR A 140 1.08 0.32 -5.10
CA THR A 140 0.60 1.49 -5.85
C THR A 140 1.48 2.71 -5.55
N ALA A 141 1.30 3.78 -6.31
CA ALA A 141 1.94 5.07 -6.07
C ALA A 141 0.98 6.03 -5.35
N ASN A 142 1.44 6.69 -4.28
CA ASN A 142 0.72 7.83 -3.71
C ASN A 142 1.05 9.09 -4.53
N MET A 143 0.16 9.40 -5.49
CA MET A 143 0.26 10.58 -6.33
C MET A 143 -0.81 11.63 -5.99
N PHE A 144 -1.16 11.76 -4.70
CA PHE A 144 -2.27 12.62 -4.28
C PHE A 144 -2.07 13.34 -2.95
N SER A 145 -1.16 12.87 -2.09
CA SER A 145 -0.87 13.50 -0.79
C SER A 145 0.09 14.69 -0.90
N HIS A 146 1.19 14.55 -1.65
CA HIS A 146 2.18 15.64 -1.75
C HIS A 146 1.59 16.82 -2.54
N ARG A 147 1.85 18.06 -2.08
CA ARG A 147 1.31 19.29 -2.68
C ARG A 147 1.61 19.48 -4.18
N ARG A 148 2.65 18.80 -4.69
CA ARG A 148 3.01 18.79 -6.12
C ARG A 148 1.85 18.30 -7.00
N TYR A 149 1.01 17.42 -6.46
CA TYR A 149 -0.12 16.81 -7.17
C TYR A 149 -1.43 17.59 -6.98
N MET A 150 -1.41 18.81 -6.41
CA MET A 150 -2.63 19.57 -6.11
C MET A 150 -3.52 19.82 -7.34
N SER A 151 -2.93 19.80 -8.55
CA SER A 151 -3.63 20.00 -9.83
C SER A 151 -3.58 18.76 -10.73
N GLY A 152 -3.48 17.56 -10.14
CA GLY A 152 -3.40 16.30 -10.87
C GLY A 152 -2.00 15.65 -10.84
N ALA A 153 -1.90 14.42 -11.33
CA ALA A 153 -0.63 13.74 -11.50
C ALA A 153 -0.39 13.45 -12.98
N ALA A 154 -1.07 12.47 -13.55
CA ALA A 154 -1.07 12.24 -15.00
C ALA A 154 -1.94 13.27 -15.75
N THR A 155 -2.93 13.88 -15.09
CA THR A 155 -3.73 14.98 -15.68
C THR A 155 -3.18 16.36 -15.36
N ASN A 156 -1.96 16.47 -14.82
CA ASN A 156 -1.46 17.78 -14.40
C ASN A 156 -1.18 18.69 -15.61
N PRO A 157 -1.59 19.98 -15.58
CA PRO A 157 -1.26 20.92 -16.64
C PRO A 157 0.25 21.23 -16.74
N ASP A 158 1.02 20.99 -15.68
CA ASP A 158 2.48 21.08 -15.66
C ASP A 158 3.13 19.74 -16.11
N PRO A 159 3.86 19.73 -17.24
CA PRO A 159 4.52 18.51 -17.75
C PRO A 159 5.61 17.95 -16.82
N ASP A 160 6.21 18.76 -15.94
CA ASP A 160 7.22 18.27 -15.01
C ASP A 160 6.58 17.40 -13.91
N VAL A 161 5.34 17.72 -13.51
CA VAL A 161 4.58 16.89 -12.56
C VAL A 161 4.16 15.57 -13.21
N PHE A 162 3.75 15.58 -14.48
CA PHE A 162 3.51 14.36 -15.24
C PHE A 162 4.75 13.46 -15.26
N ALA A 163 5.92 14.04 -15.56
CA ALA A 163 7.18 13.29 -15.62
C ALA A 163 7.54 12.68 -14.25
N PHE A 164 7.33 13.44 -13.17
CA PHE A 164 7.54 12.94 -11.81
C PHE A 164 6.59 11.78 -11.47
N ALA A 165 5.30 11.92 -11.78
CA ALA A 165 4.29 10.88 -11.59
C ALA A 165 4.64 9.59 -12.34
N ALA A 166 5.08 9.71 -13.59
CA ALA A 166 5.49 8.56 -14.40
C ALA A 166 6.73 7.86 -13.81
N ALA A 167 7.70 8.64 -13.34
CA ALA A 167 8.89 8.11 -12.67
C ALA A 167 8.53 7.41 -11.35
N THR A 168 7.60 7.95 -10.56
CA THR A 168 7.09 7.32 -9.34
C THR A 168 6.35 6.01 -9.63
N VAL A 169 5.47 5.96 -10.64
CA VAL A 169 4.80 4.70 -11.01
C VAL A 169 5.82 3.64 -11.42
N LYS A 170 6.82 4.00 -12.21
CA LYS A 170 7.91 3.08 -12.59
C LYS A 170 8.60 2.47 -11.36
N THR A 171 9.01 3.29 -10.39
CA THR A 171 9.69 2.77 -9.18
C THR A 171 8.76 1.94 -8.29
N CYS A 172 7.47 2.29 -8.21
CA CYS A 172 6.48 1.52 -7.49
C CYS A 172 6.18 0.17 -8.15
N MET A 173 6.16 0.11 -9.48
CA MET A 173 6.00 -1.14 -10.22
C MET A 173 7.20 -2.06 -10.03
N ASP A 174 8.42 -1.51 -10.02
CA ASP A 174 9.64 -2.29 -9.73
C ASP A 174 9.60 -2.87 -8.31
N ALA A 175 9.20 -2.06 -7.33
CA ALA A 175 9.00 -2.50 -5.95
C ALA A 175 7.93 -3.60 -5.84
N THR A 176 6.80 -3.42 -6.53
CA THR A 176 5.70 -4.39 -6.57
C THR A 176 6.15 -5.71 -7.18
N LEU A 177 6.87 -5.67 -8.30
CA LEU A 177 7.44 -6.86 -8.94
C LEU A 177 8.43 -7.58 -8.00
N LYS A 178 9.32 -6.83 -7.35
CA LYS A 178 10.33 -7.38 -6.44
C LYS A 178 9.72 -8.11 -5.23
N LEU A 179 8.60 -7.60 -4.72
CA LEU A 179 7.85 -8.20 -3.59
C LEU A 179 6.84 -9.28 -4.04
N GLY A 180 6.84 -9.65 -5.32
CA GLY A 180 5.93 -10.66 -5.86
C GLY A 180 4.46 -10.23 -5.85
N GLY A 181 4.18 -8.94 -5.99
CA GLY A 181 2.82 -8.41 -6.03
C GLY A 181 1.99 -9.02 -7.15
N GLU A 182 0.74 -9.39 -6.85
CA GLU A 182 -0.15 -10.06 -7.79
C GLU A 182 -0.94 -9.08 -8.66
N ASN A 183 -1.05 -7.81 -8.25
CA ASN A 183 -1.66 -6.73 -9.02
C ASN A 183 -0.87 -5.42 -8.83
N TYR A 184 -1.13 -4.43 -9.69
CA TYR A 184 -0.71 -3.05 -9.50
C TYR A 184 -1.92 -2.13 -9.63
N VAL A 185 -2.14 -1.25 -8.65
CA VAL A 185 -3.32 -0.39 -8.60
C VAL A 185 -2.97 1.02 -9.09
N LEU A 186 -3.94 1.67 -9.74
CA LEU A 186 -3.90 3.08 -10.07
C LEU A 186 -5.20 3.70 -9.56
N TRP A 187 -5.11 4.49 -8.49
CA TRP A 187 -6.24 5.25 -7.97
C TRP A 187 -6.01 6.75 -8.20
N GLY A 188 -6.86 7.34 -9.04
CA GLY A 188 -6.74 8.72 -9.48
C GLY A 188 -7.22 9.75 -8.46
N GLY A 189 -6.62 9.80 -7.27
CA GLY A 189 -7.07 10.68 -6.18
C GLY A 189 -7.06 12.18 -6.50
N ARG A 190 -6.24 12.61 -7.47
CA ARG A 190 -6.19 13.99 -8.01
C ARG A 190 -6.46 14.07 -9.51
N GLU A 191 -6.80 12.95 -10.13
CA GLU A 191 -6.96 12.84 -11.58
C GLU A 191 -8.38 13.26 -11.96
N GLY A 192 -8.59 14.56 -11.98
CA GLY A 192 -9.86 15.23 -12.19
C GLY A 192 -9.70 16.72 -11.94
N TYR A 193 -10.81 17.42 -11.76
CA TYR A 193 -10.81 18.88 -11.64
C TYR A 193 -11.60 19.35 -10.42
N GLU A 194 -11.23 20.53 -9.91
CA GLU A 194 -12.02 21.27 -8.93
C GLU A 194 -13.01 22.23 -9.61
N THR A 195 -12.66 22.80 -10.76
CA THR A 195 -13.54 23.65 -11.57
C THR A 195 -13.31 23.47 -13.06
N LEU A 196 -14.39 23.50 -13.85
CA LEU A 196 -14.31 23.41 -15.31
C LEU A 196 -13.69 24.67 -15.95
N LEU A 197 -13.66 25.80 -15.25
CA LEU A 197 -13.24 27.09 -15.81
C LEU A 197 -11.76 27.13 -16.23
N ASN A 198 -10.93 26.29 -15.63
CA ASN A 198 -9.49 26.21 -15.89
C ASN A 198 -9.02 24.82 -16.32
N THR A 199 -9.96 23.95 -16.71
CA THR A 199 -9.69 22.54 -17.02
C THR A 199 -9.96 22.27 -18.49
N ASP A 200 -8.94 21.79 -19.20
CA ASP A 200 -9.10 21.24 -20.54
C ASP A 200 -9.27 19.72 -20.45
N LEU A 201 -10.53 19.29 -20.32
CA LEU A 201 -10.87 17.87 -20.17
C LEU A 201 -10.36 17.00 -21.32
N GLY A 202 -10.37 17.53 -22.55
CA GLY A 202 -9.89 16.78 -23.71
C GLY A 202 -8.41 16.48 -23.58
N ARG A 203 -7.62 17.52 -23.29
CA ARG A 203 -6.18 17.38 -23.08
C ARG A 203 -5.83 16.50 -21.89
N GLU A 204 -6.50 16.66 -20.76
CA GLU A 204 -6.23 15.87 -19.55
C GLU A 204 -6.54 14.38 -19.73
N LEU A 205 -7.64 14.06 -20.43
CA LEU A 205 -7.98 12.67 -20.75
C LEU A 205 -7.00 12.07 -21.77
N ASP A 206 -6.52 12.84 -22.74
CA ASP A 206 -5.46 12.40 -23.67
C ASP A 206 -4.14 12.11 -22.93
N GLN A 207 -3.77 12.97 -21.98
CA GLN A 207 -2.59 12.77 -21.12
C GLN A 207 -2.73 11.53 -20.25
N MET A 208 -3.87 11.35 -19.58
CA MET A 208 -4.17 10.15 -18.80
C MET A 208 -4.12 8.89 -19.67
N GLY A 209 -4.72 8.95 -20.87
CA GLY A 209 -4.67 7.88 -21.85
C GLY A 209 -3.22 7.51 -22.20
N ARG A 210 -2.36 8.50 -22.46
CA ARG A 210 -0.94 8.26 -22.70
C ARG A 210 -0.22 7.69 -21.48
N PHE A 211 -0.52 8.17 -20.29
CA PHE A 211 0.06 7.70 -19.04
C PHE A 211 -0.25 6.22 -18.81
N LEU A 212 -1.51 5.82 -18.92
CA LEU A 212 -1.93 4.42 -18.77
C LEU A 212 -1.24 3.51 -19.80
N ASN A 213 -1.09 3.97 -21.04
CA ASN A 213 -0.31 3.23 -22.05
C ASN A 213 1.15 3.06 -21.63
N LEU A 214 1.82 4.09 -21.09
CA LEU A 214 3.19 3.98 -20.59
C LEU A 214 3.31 2.96 -19.45
N VAL A 215 2.33 2.92 -18.53
CA VAL A 215 2.28 1.92 -17.45
C VAL A 215 2.18 0.50 -18.02
N VAL A 216 1.29 0.28 -19.00
CA VAL A 216 1.11 -1.02 -19.65
C VAL A 216 2.36 -1.43 -20.45
N GLU A 217 2.95 -0.51 -21.22
CA GLU A 217 4.21 -0.71 -21.92
C GLU A 217 5.32 -1.14 -20.94
N TYR A 218 5.42 -0.45 -19.80
CA TYR A 218 6.42 -0.76 -18.78
C TYR A 218 6.16 -2.10 -18.08
N LYS A 219 4.90 -2.42 -17.74
CA LYS A 219 4.48 -3.74 -17.23
C LYS A 219 5.03 -4.86 -18.10
N HIS A 220 4.82 -4.76 -19.43
CA HIS A 220 5.32 -5.75 -20.37
C HIS A 220 6.84 -5.75 -20.45
N LYS A 221 7.48 -4.58 -20.45
CA LYS A 221 8.94 -4.43 -20.49
C LYS A 221 9.65 -5.13 -19.31
N ILE A 222 9.12 -5.02 -18.10
CA ILE A 222 9.71 -5.64 -16.90
C ILE A 222 9.20 -7.06 -16.64
N GLY A 223 8.27 -7.56 -17.45
CA GLY A 223 7.71 -8.91 -17.31
C GLY A 223 6.72 -9.08 -16.15
N PHE A 224 6.16 -7.98 -15.62
CA PHE A 224 5.17 -8.04 -14.54
C PHE A 224 3.88 -8.74 -15.03
N LYS A 225 3.46 -9.78 -14.30
CA LYS A 225 2.32 -10.64 -14.68
C LYS A 225 0.99 -10.23 -14.06
N GLY A 226 1.05 -9.44 -12.97
CA GLY A 226 -0.12 -8.89 -12.28
C GLY A 226 -0.80 -7.75 -13.01
#